data_AF-A0A954JR71-F1
#
_entry.id   AF-A0A954JR71-F1
#
_cell.length_a   1.000
_cell.length_b   1.000
_cell.length_c   1.000
_cell.angle_alpha   90.00
_cell.angle_beta   90.00
_cell.angle_gamma   90.00
#
_symmetry.space_group_name_H-M   'P 1'
#
loop_
_entity.id
_entity.type
_entity.pdbx_description
1 polymer ?
#
loop_
_entity_poly.entity_id
_entity_poly.type
_entity_poly.pdbx_seq_one_letter_code
_entity_poly.pdbx_strand_id
1 'polypeptide(L)'
;MTLLGLGAVVWFTLRISEKTSPGPLSAVHGAVKDLRGQDGCIACHGEGVAAHELVNACLECHKEIAEQATNGSGLHAKAPANGACGACHMEHRGKDGMLVEAVSFARLGIPDPKQYNHGDVDFRLTGAHLEAACEDCHANAHKLILPEGEFRFLGLQQTCTECHDDVHKGSMGSDCEQCHGQEADWAQVAIFAHTDEFPLEGGHAGLTCVQCHAPDGPHSVDQSMKLGSESVRSCAECHASPHREALLASLDQDCASCHSTEKTGFVRVAEATMRL
;
A
#
# COMPACT_ATOMS: atom_id res chain seq x y z
N MET A 1 71.74 17.63 18.85
CA MET A 1 71.08 16.58 18.04
C MET A 1 69.72 16.10 18.59
N THR A 2 69.19 16.71 19.66
CA THR A 2 67.92 16.28 20.30
C THR A 2 66.69 17.15 19.95
N LEU A 3 66.87 18.36 19.40
CA LEU A 3 65.76 19.24 19.01
C LEU A 3 65.08 18.84 17.68
N LEU A 4 65.82 18.19 16.77
CA LEU A 4 65.26 17.71 15.49
C LEU A 4 64.31 16.51 15.66
N GLY A 5 64.52 15.68 16.70
CA GLY A 5 63.66 14.52 16.98
C GLY A 5 62.30 14.90 17.57
N LEU A 6 62.24 15.91 18.45
CA LEU A 6 60.98 16.43 19.00
C LEU A 6 60.14 17.11 17.92
N GLY A 7 60.76 17.87 17.02
CA GLY A 7 60.07 18.47 15.87
C GLY A 7 59.47 17.42 14.93
N ALA A 8 60.19 16.32 14.67
CA ALA A 8 59.70 15.23 13.84
C ALA A 8 58.58 14.44 14.50
N VAL A 9 58.64 14.19 15.82
CA VAL A 9 57.58 13.51 16.58
C VAL A 9 56.34 14.37 16.68
N VAL A 10 56.46 15.67 16.98
CA VAL A 10 55.32 16.61 16.99
C VAL A 10 54.73 16.78 15.58
N TRP A 11 55.56 16.82 14.54
CA TRP A 11 55.09 16.84 13.15
C TRP A 11 54.37 15.54 12.78
N PHE A 12 54.89 14.38 13.18
CA PHE A 12 54.23 13.09 12.97
C PHE A 12 52.95 12.92 13.79
N THR A 13 52.89 13.37 15.05
CA THR A 13 51.67 13.26 15.86
C THR A 13 50.59 14.24 15.40
N LEU A 14 50.96 15.46 15.01
CA LEU A 14 50.03 16.42 14.41
C LEU A 14 49.55 15.95 13.02
N ARG A 15 50.41 15.33 12.21
CA ARG A 15 50.03 14.74 10.91
C ARG A 15 49.28 13.41 11.02
N ILE A 16 49.50 12.61 12.06
CA ILE A 16 48.73 11.37 12.31
C ILE A 16 47.35 11.71 12.91
N SER A 17 47.21 12.83 13.63
CA SER A 17 45.91 13.34 14.07
C SER A 17 45.05 13.87 12.92
N GLU A 18 45.65 14.10 11.74
CA GLU A 18 44.97 14.27 10.46
C GLU A 18 44.68 12.92 9.78
N LYS A 19 44.43 11.82 10.52
CA LYS A 19 43.66 10.70 9.95
C LYS A 19 42.22 11.17 9.78
N THR A 20 42.09 11.87 8.67
CA THR A 20 41.01 12.66 8.13
C THR A 20 39.71 11.87 8.11
N SER A 21 38.68 12.46 8.73
CA SER A 21 37.29 12.12 8.45
C SER A 21 37.10 11.90 6.94
N PRO A 22 36.44 10.80 6.50
CA PRO A 22 36.28 10.47 5.07
C PRO A 22 35.52 11.54 4.27
N GLY A 23 34.91 12.50 4.97
CA GLY A 23 34.07 13.54 4.42
C GLY A 23 32.97 13.88 5.42
N PRO A 24 32.25 15.00 5.18
CA PRO A 24 31.09 15.34 5.99
C PRO A 24 30.02 14.25 5.93
N LEU A 25 29.29 14.08 7.03
CA LEU A 25 28.11 13.20 7.07
C LEU A 25 27.01 13.68 6.13
N SER A 26 26.10 12.77 5.79
CA SER A 26 24.83 13.03 5.13
C SER A 26 24.02 14.05 5.92
N ALA A 27 23.09 14.74 5.26
CA ALA A 27 22.24 15.71 5.92
C ALA A 27 21.40 15.11 7.06
N VAL A 28 21.00 13.84 6.94
CA VAL A 28 20.20 13.13 7.94
C VAL A 28 21.01 12.91 9.21
N HIS A 29 22.15 12.22 9.13
CA HIS A 29 22.98 11.97 10.31
C HIS A 29 23.65 13.23 10.84
N GLY A 30 24.00 14.20 9.99
CA GLY A 30 24.49 15.51 10.42
C GLY A 30 23.45 16.31 11.22
N ALA A 31 22.16 16.05 11.02
CA ALA A 31 21.09 16.66 11.80
C ALA A 31 20.97 16.07 13.22
N VAL A 32 21.38 14.82 13.43
CA VAL A 32 21.34 14.14 14.74
C VAL A 32 22.38 14.76 15.67
N LYS A 33 21.95 15.32 16.81
CA LYS A 33 22.84 16.03 17.75
C LYS A 33 23.96 15.13 18.29
N ASP A 34 23.62 13.88 18.60
CA ASP A 34 24.54 12.93 19.25
C ASP A 34 25.64 12.43 18.31
N LEU A 35 25.49 12.63 17.00
CA LEU A 35 26.48 12.26 15.99
C LEU A 35 27.40 13.43 15.59
N ARG A 36 27.27 14.60 16.23
CA ARG A 36 28.06 15.79 15.89
C ARG A 36 29.41 15.81 16.61
N GLY A 37 30.43 16.28 15.91
CA GLY A 37 31.77 16.47 16.49
C GLY A 37 32.63 15.20 16.46
N GLN A 38 33.81 15.28 17.06
CA GLN A 38 34.79 14.18 17.02
C GLN A 38 34.31 12.95 17.81
N ASP A 39 33.59 13.18 18.91
CA ASP A 39 33.05 12.10 19.76
C ASP A 39 31.87 11.38 19.08
N GLY A 40 31.20 11.99 18.10
CA GLY A 40 30.14 11.33 17.32
C GLY A 40 30.66 10.22 16.40
N CYS A 41 31.96 10.22 16.06
CA CYS A 41 32.54 9.22 15.16
C CYS A 41 32.47 7.81 15.75
N ILE A 42 32.69 7.68 17.07
CA ILE A 42 32.70 6.38 17.77
C ILE A 42 31.30 5.80 17.93
N ALA A 43 30.25 6.62 17.81
CA ALA A 43 28.86 6.14 17.86
C ALA A 43 28.53 5.19 16.70
N CYS A 44 29.20 5.32 15.55
CA CYS A 44 29.04 4.41 14.42
C CYS A 44 30.22 3.43 14.30
N HIS A 45 31.45 3.87 14.56
CA HIS A 45 32.64 3.06 14.31
C HIS A 45 33.14 2.26 15.50
N GLY A 46 32.58 2.44 16.71
CA GLY A 46 33.07 1.79 17.93
C GLY A 46 34.50 2.18 18.32
N GLU A 47 35.08 1.43 19.26
CA GLU A 47 36.49 1.58 19.69
C GLU A 47 37.47 0.79 18.79
N GLY A 48 36.99 0.23 17.66
CA GLY A 48 37.76 -0.57 16.70
C GLY A 48 37.00 -0.71 15.36
N VAL A 49 37.71 -0.73 14.23
CA VAL A 49 37.08 -0.64 12.88
C VAL A 49 36.62 -2.00 12.32
N ALA A 50 36.08 -2.90 13.14
CA ALA A 50 35.58 -4.17 12.60
C ALA A 50 34.23 -3.97 11.89
N ALA A 51 34.06 -4.59 10.72
CA ALA A 51 32.86 -4.41 9.91
C ALA A 51 31.57 -4.79 10.66
N HIS A 52 31.58 -5.87 11.46
CA HIS A 52 30.41 -6.31 12.23
C HIS A 52 30.04 -5.35 13.37
N GLU A 53 31.03 -4.65 13.95
CA GLU A 53 30.78 -3.63 14.98
C GLU A 53 30.03 -2.44 14.37
N LEU A 54 30.41 -2.02 13.15
CA LEU A 54 29.72 -0.96 12.42
C LEU A 54 28.27 -1.33 12.05
N VAL A 55 28.01 -2.58 11.65
CA VAL A 55 26.64 -3.04 11.35
C VAL A 55 25.76 -2.95 12.59
N ASN A 56 26.25 -3.45 13.72
CA ASN A 56 25.48 -3.42 14.97
C ASN A 56 25.18 -1.98 15.42
N ALA A 57 26.16 -1.07 15.31
CA ALA A 57 25.97 0.34 15.64
C ALA A 57 24.86 1.00 14.81
N CYS A 58 24.75 0.68 13.51
CA CYS A 58 23.63 1.15 12.70
C CYS A 58 22.28 0.60 13.21
N LEU A 59 22.21 -0.70 13.52
CA LEU A 59 20.97 -1.36 13.90
C LEU A 59 20.47 -0.99 15.30
N GLU A 60 21.33 -0.51 16.20
CA GLU A 60 20.94 0.01 17.52
C GLU A 60 19.99 1.21 17.42
N CYS A 61 20.21 2.08 16.43
CA CYS A 61 19.32 3.20 16.12
C CYS A 61 18.23 2.82 15.10
N HIS A 62 18.56 2.01 14.09
CA HIS A 62 17.63 1.62 13.01
C HIS A 62 16.90 0.31 13.33
N LYS A 63 16.09 0.32 14.40
CA LYS A 63 15.44 -0.88 14.95
C LYS A 63 14.49 -1.54 13.96
N GLU A 64 13.73 -0.77 13.19
CA GLU A 64 12.78 -1.30 12.21
C GLU A 64 13.52 -2.04 11.07
N ILE A 65 14.73 -1.59 10.72
CA ILE A 65 15.59 -2.27 9.75
C ILE A 65 16.15 -3.56 10.36
N ALA A 66 16.55 -3.51 11.63
CA ALA A 66 17.02 -4.68 12.37
C ALA A 66 15.93 -5.76 12.44
N GLU A 67 14.68 -5.37 12.67
CA GLU A 67 13.53 -6.25 12.67
C GLU A 67 13.28 -6.87 11.30
N GLN A 68 13.28 -6.08 10.22
CA GLN A 68 13.14 -6.62 8.85
C GLN A 68 14.24 -7.64 8.51
N ALA A 69 15.49 -7.30 8.81
CA ALA A 69 16.63 -8.18 8.56
C ALA A 69 16.54 -9.48 9.37
N THR A 70 16.04 -9.43 10.61
CA THR A 70 15.92 -10.59 11.49
C THR A 70 14.72 -11.46 11.13
N ASN A 71 13.58 -10.84 10.83
CA ASN A 71 12.32 -11.54 10.56
C ASN A 71 12.20 -12.03 9.11
N GLY A 72 13.16 -11.66 8.24
CA GLY A 72 13.10 -12.01 6.82
C GLY A 72 11.93 -11.33 6.11
N SER A 73 11.55 -10.11 6.53
CA SER A 73 10.51 -9.31 5.90
C SER A 73 11.06 -8.07 5.19
N GLY A 74 10.28 -7.52 4.26
CA GLY A 74 10.67 -6.31 3.56
C GLY A 74 11.80 -6.51 2.55
N LEU A 75 12.26 -5.42 1.95
CA LEU A 75 13.36 -5.45 0.98
C LEU A 75 14.71 -5.78 1.63
N HIS A 76 14.89 -5.48 2.92
CA HIS A 76 16.13 -5.77 3.64
C HIS A 76 16.32 -7.27 3.93
N ALA A 77 15.26 -8.08 3.91
CA ALA A 77 15.38 -9.53 3.95
C ALA A 77 16.11 -10.12 2.73
N LYS A 78 16.05 -9.41 1.59
CA LYS A 78 16.74 -9.80 0.36
C LYS A 78 18.18 -9.30 0.30
N ALA A 79 18.59 -8.48 1.27
CA ALA A 79 19.95 -7.96 1.32
C ALA A 79 20.97 -9.08 1.64
N PRO A 80 22.21 -8.98 1.15
CA PRO A 80 23.21 -10.01 1.41
C PRO A 80 23.53 -10.14 2.90
N ALA A 81 23.64 -11.37 3.37
CA ALA A 81 23.81 -11.73 4.79
C ALA A 81 25.06 -11.16 5.49
N ASN A 82 26.01 -10.62 4.72
CA ASN A 82 27.23 -10.01 5.25
C ASN A 82 27.04 -8.57 5.76
N GLY A 83 25.82 -8.01 5.66
CA GLY A 83 25.38 -6.88 6.48
C GLY A 83 26.10 -5.55 6.26
N ALA A 84 26.95 -5.40 5.25
CA ALA A 84 27.68 -4.16 5.02
C ALA A 84 26.74 -3.05 4.49
N CYS A 85 26.02 -2.39 5.40
CA CYS A 85 25.03 -1.34 5.11
C CYS A 85 25.61 -0.27 4.16
N GLY A 86 26.86 0.13 4.39
CA GLY A 86 27.58 1.12 3.59
C GLY A 86 27.78 0.78 2.11
N ALA A 87 27.65 -0.48 1.70
CA ALA A 87 27.73 -0.88 0.30
C ALA A 87 26.50 -0.42 -0.52
N CYS A 88 25.37 -0.24 0.15
CA CYS A 88 24.10 0.21 -0.42
C CYS A 88 23.73 1.62 0.07
N HIS A 89 23.99 1.91 1.35
CA HIS A 89 23.68 3.15 2.06
C HIS A 89 24.97 3.87 2.44
N MET A 90 25.59 4.50 1.45
CA MET A 90 26.91 5.11 1.61
C MET A 90 26.84 6.40 2.45
N GLU A 91 27.49 6.38 3.62
CA GLU A 91 27.74 7.56 4.44
C GLU A 91 29.04 8.28 4.02
N HIS A 92 29.29 9.46 4.59
CA HIS A 92 30.36 10.41 4.30
C HIS A 92 30.28 11.06 2.91
N ARG A 93 29.09 11.13 2.35
CA ARG A 93 28.83 11.78 1.04
C ARG A 93 28.52 13.28 1.15
N GLY A 94 28.49 13.82 2.36
CA GLY A 94 28.12 15.19 2.63
C GLY A 94 26.62 15.45 2.56
N LYS A 95 26.27 16.70 2.87
CA LYS A 95 24.89 17.16 3.03
C LYS A 95 24.00 16.95 1.79
N ASP A 96 24.57 16.81 0.60
CA ASP A 96 23.81 16.68 -0.64
C ASP A 96 23.51 15.21 -1.00
N GLY A 97 24.15 14.25 -0.31
CA GLY A 97 23.95 12.82 -0.55
C GLY A 97 22.79 12.23 0.26
N MET A 98 21.93 11.46 -0.40
CA MET A 98 20.92 10.64 0.27
C MET A 98 21.49 9.27 0.64
N LEU A 99 21.07 8.70 1.76
CA LEU A 99 21.45 7.34 2.15
C LEU A 99 20.67 6.27 1.36
N VAL A 100 19.46 6.60 0.91
CA VAL A 100 18.63 5.71 0.09
C VAL A 100 18.52 6.32 -1.30
N GLU A 101 19.24 5.74 -2.26
CA GLU A 101 19.35 6.21 -3.64
C GLU A 101 19.16 5.04 -4.61
N ALA A 102 19.11 5.33 -5.92
CA ALA A 102 19.01 4.29 -6.96
C ALA A 102 20.08 3.20 -6.83
N VAL A 103 21.28 3.53 -6.33
CA VAL A 103 22.34 2.54 -6.08
C VAL A 103 21.94 1.51 -5.02
N SER A 104 21.18 1.90 -3.99
CA SER A 104 20.72 0.99 -2.94
C SER A 104 19.82 -0.11 -3.52
N PHE A 105 18.93 0.28 -4.44
CA PHE A 105 18.05 -0.64 -5.18
C PHE A 105 18.83 -1.47 -6.22
N ALA A 106 19.75 -0.86 -6.96
CA ALA A 106 20.54 -1.53 -7.99
C ALA A 106 21.39 -2.68 -7.42
N ARG A 107 21.88 -2.53 -6.18
CA ARG A 107 22.60 -3.60 -5.46
C ARG A 107 21.73 -4.81 -5.11
N LEU A 108 20.42 -4.64 -5.11
CA LEU A 108 19.43 -5.71 -4.92
C LEU A 108 18.85 -6.22 -6.25
N GLY A 109 19.44 -5.82 -7.39
CA GLY A 109 18.99 -6.25 -8.71
C GLY A 109 17.85 -5.43 -9.29
N ILE A 110 17.59 -4.24 -8.76
CA ILE A 110 16.56 -3.30 -9.23
C ILE A 110 17.27 -2.07 -9.84
N PRO A 111 17.56 -2.03 -11.14
CA PRO A 111 18.41 -0.98 -11.75
C PRO A 111 17.80 0.42 -11.66
N ASP A 112 16.47 0.50 -11.69
CA ASP A 112 15.70 1.71 -11.52
C ASP A 112 14.68 1.49 -10.39
N PRO A 113 14.67 2.31 -9.32
CA PRO A 113 13.67 2.21 -8.25
C PRO A 113 12.22 2.20 -8.75
N LYS A 114 11.93 2.83 -9.90
CA LYS A 114 10.60 2.81 -10.52
C LYS A 114 10.15 1.43 -11.01
N GLN A 115 11.09 0.50 -11.14
CA GLN A 115 10.82 -0.90 -11.52
C GLN A 115 10.70 -1.81 -10.29
N TYR A 116 10.73 -1.24 -9.08
CA TYR A 116 10.54 -2.01 -7.86
C TYR A 116 9.14 -2.63 -7.83
N ASN A 117 9.07 -3.94 -7.53
CA ASN A 117 7.83 -4.68 -7.43
C ASN A 117 7.47 -4.92 -5.96
N HIS A 118 6.34 -4.38 -5.51
CA HIS A 118 5.86 -4.54 -4.13
C HIS A 118 5.45 -5.99 -3.78
N GLY A 119 5.31 -6.88 -4.77
CA GLY A 119 5.22 -8.32 -4.55
C GLY A 119 6.43 -8.92 -3.83
N ASP A 120 7.50 -8.14 -3.66
CA ASP A 120 8.66 -8.47 -2.83
C ASP A 120 8.42 -8.34 -1.33
N VAL A 121 7.33 -7.69 -0.90
CA VAL A 121 7.01 -7.37 0.50
C VAL A 121 5.57 -7.75 0.89
N ASP A 122 5.03 -8.78 0.25
CA ASP A 122 3.66 -9.31 0.43
C ASP A 122 2.53 -8.29 0.23
N PHE A 123 2.81 -7.18 -0.45
CA PHE A 123 1.82 -6.19 -0.88
C PHE A 123 1.78 -6.10 -2.40
N ARG A 124 0.93 -6.90 -3.04
CA ARG A 124 0.91 -6.96 -4.51
C ARG A 124 0.08 -5.83 -5.10
N LEU A 125 0.74 -5.00 -5.90
CA LEU A 125 0.11 -3.98 -6.74
C LEU A 125 -0.12 -4.55 -8.14
N THR A 126 -1.36 -4.46 -8.63
CA THR A 126 -1.75 -4.81 -10.01
C THR A 126 -2.70 -3.74 -10.58
N GLY A 127 -3.10 -3.89 -11.84
CA GLY A 127 -4.03 -2.98 -12.50
C GLY A 127 -3.64 -1.50 -12.39
N ALA A 128 -4.59 -0.68 -11.96
CA ALA A 128 -4.45 0.77 -11.85
C ALA A 128 -3.32 1.21 -10.89
N HIS A 129 -2.99 0.41 -9.87
CA HIS A 129 -1.92 0.75 -8.94
C HIS A 129 -0.52 0.70 -9.57
N LEU A 130 -0.35 0.04 -10.73
CA LEU A 130 0.94 0.01 -11.44
C LEU A 130 1.35 1.36 -12.02
N GLU A 131 0.41 2.30 -12.14
CA GLU A 131 0.67 3.66 -12.62
C GLU A 131 1.02 4.64 -11.50
N ALA A 132 0.85 4.24 -10.23
CA ALA A 132 1.12 5.09 -9.08
C ALA A 132 2.61 5.38 -8.92
N ALA A 133 2.93 6.63 -8.60
CA ALA A 133 4.27 7.05 -8.24
C ALA A 133 4.59 6.65 -6.79
N CYS A 134 5.88 6.58 -6.45
CA CYS A 134 6.28 6.20 -5.10
C CYS A 134 5.74 7.16 -4.05
N GLU A 135 5.72 8.46 -4.35
CA GLU A 135 5.27 9.54 -3.48
C GLU A 135 3.76 9.56 -3.23
N ASP A 136 2.97 8.91 -4.08
CA ASP A 136 1.51 8.83 -3.92
C ASP A 136 1.15 8.05 -2.65
N CYS A 137 1.96 7.06 -2.29
CA CYS A 137 1.86 6.34 -1.02
C CYS A 137 2.91 6.81 -0.02
N HIS A 138 4.16 6.92 -0.45
CA HIS A 138 5.30 7.29 0.39
C HIS A 138 5.59 8.79 0.32
N ALA A 139 4.79 9.61 1.01
CA ALA A 139 4.89 11.08 0.99
C ALA A 139 6.29 11.66 1.33
N ASN A 140 7.15 10.85 1.96
CA ASN A 140 8.51 11.19 2.34
C ASN A 140 9.60 10.64 1.40
N ALA A 141 9.23 9.96 0.30
CA ALA A 141 10.14 9.25 -0.61
C ALA A 141 11.35 10.10 -1.04
N HIS A 142 11.13 11.38 -1.33
CA HIS A 142 12.16 12.30 -1.84
C HIS A 142 12.70 13.30 -0.81
N LYS A 143 12.21 13.28 0.44
CA LYS A 143 12.66 14.24 1.45
C LYS A 143 14.09 13.93 1.88
N LEU A 144 15.00 14.90 1.80
CA LEU A 144 16.39 14.68 2.22
C LEU A 144 16.49 14.40 3.72
N ILE A 145 15.81 15.21 4.54
CA ILE A 145 15.70 15.03 5.99
C ILE A 145 14.23 14.73 6.32
N LEU A 146 13.99 13.69 7.10
CA LEU A 146 12.66 13.32 7.57
C LEU A 146 12.32 14.09 8.84
N PRO A 147 11.04 14.46 9.07
CA PRO A 147 10.57 14.86 10.39
C PRO A 147 10.81 13.75 11.43
N GLU A 148 10.91 14.12 12.70
CA GLU A 148 11.07 13.15 13.78
C GLU A 148 9.86 12.21 13.85
N GLY A 149 10.11 10.89 13.92
CA GLY A 149 9.07 9.86 13.95
C GLY A 149 8.49 9.48 12.58
N GLU A 150 8.92 10.12 11.49
CA GLU A 150 8.46 9.84 10.14
C GLU A 150 9.39 8.87 9.41
N PHE A 151 8.82 8.10 8.48
CA PHE A 151 9.54 7.10 7.69
C PHE A 151 9.54 7.47 6.21
N ARG A 152 10.59 7.05 5.49
CA ARG A 152 10.69 7.25 4.04
C ARG A 152 9.81 6.26 3.28
N PHE A 153 10.09 4.97 3.43
CA PHE A 153 9.40 3.87 2.74
C PHE A 153 8.81 2.83 3.70
N LEU A 154 9.04 2.97 5.01
CA LEU A 154 8.54 2.08 6.04
C LEU A 154 7.28 2.68 6.69
N GLY A 155 6.56 1.87 7.47
CA GLY A 155 5.50 2.35 8.36
C GLY A 155 4.10 2.43 7.75
N LEU A 156 3.96 2.35 6.42
CA LEU A 156 2.64 2.26 5.79
C LEU A 156 1.99 0.89 6.06
N GLN A 157 0.72 0.93 6.43
CA GLN A 157 -0.10 -0.28 6.56
C GLN A 157 -0.48 -0.79 5.16
N GLN A 158 -0.56 -2.11 5.02
CA GLN A 158 -0.91 -2.78 3.76
C GLN A 158 -2.43 -2.98 3.63
N THR A 159 -3.22 -2.00 4.10
CA THR A 159 -4.68 -2.04 4.10
C THR A 159 -5.22 -1.08 3.06
N CYS A 160 -6.30 -1.47 2.35
CA CYS A 160 -6.94 -0.60 1.35
C CYS A 160 -7.33 0.77 1.92
N THR A 161 -7.78 0.77 3.19
CA THR A 161 -8.25 1.98 3.90
C THR A 161 -7.15 2.96 4.30
N GLU A 162 -5.88 2.60 4.12
CA GLU A 162 -4.77 3.55 4.33
C GLU A 162 -4.81 4.67 3.28
N CYS A 163 -5.30 4.35 2.07
CA CYS A 163 -5.38 5.28 0.95
C CYS A 163 -6.81 5.52 0.45
N HIS A 164 -7.71 4.54 0.60
CA HIS A 164 -9.08 4.61 0.08
C HIS A 164 -10.10 4.83 1.20
N ASP A 165 -11.03 5.74 0.97
CA ASP A 165 -12.13 5.97 1.90
C ASP A 165 -13.09 4.76 1.94
N ASP A 166 -13.40 4.28 3.14
CA ASP A 166 -14.44 3.26 3.34
C ASP A 166 -15.83 3.90 3.28
N VAL A 167 -16.40 3.90 2.07
CA VAL A 167 -17.77 4.38 1.81
C VAL A 167 -18.85 3.53 2.48
N HIS A 168 -18.54 2.29 2.85
CA HIS A 168 -19.44 1.37 3.57
C HIS A 168 -19.44 1.63 5.07
N LYS A 169 -18.56 2.51 5.57
CA LYS A 169 -18.53 2.93 6.98
C LYS A 169 -18.39 1.74 7.95
N GLY A 170 -17.59 0.76 7.57
CA GLY A 170 -17.28 -0.44 8.34
C GLY A 170 -18.33 -1.54 8.28
N SER A 171 -19.44 -1.37 7.55
CA SER A 171 -20.51 -2.39 7.53
C SER A 171 -20.10 -3.69 6.83
N MET A 172 -19.09 -3.64 5.96
CA MET A 172 -18.62 -4.76 5.15
C MET A 172 -17.30 -5.39 5.67
N GLY A 173 -16.76 -4.90 6.79
CA GLY A 173 -15.43 -5.32 7.27
C GLY A 173 -14.31 -4.72 6.42
N SER A 174 -13.11 -5.33 6.50
CA SER A 174 -11.88 -4.83 5.87
C SER A 174 -11.48 -5.54 4.57
N ASP A 175 -12.20 -6.59 4.18
CA ASP A 175 -11.82 -7.45 3.06
C ASP A 175 -12.37 -6.89 1.74
N CYS A 176 -11.93 -5.69 1.37
CA CYS A 176 -12.41 -4.95 0.20
C CYS A 176 -12.30 -5.77 -1.10
N GLU A 177 -11.29 -6.63 -1.17
CA GLU A 177 -10.98 -7.52 -2.29
C GLU A 177 -12.02 -8.60 -2.59
N GLN A 178 -12.98 -8.83 -1.69
CA GLN A 178 -14.12 -9.72 -1.97
C GLN A 178 -15.02 -9.20 -3.09
N CYS A 179 -15.03 -7.88 -3.32
CA CYS A 179 -15.89 -7.23 -4.31
C CYS A 179 -15.14 -6.26 -5.22
N HIS A 180 -14.14 -5.55 -4.68
CA HIS A 180 -13.30 -4.64 -5.43
C HIS A 180 -12.03 -5.33 -5.92
N GLY A 181 -11.53 -4.89 -7.06
CA GLY A 181 -10.27 -5.37 -7.63
C GLY A 181 -9.38 -4.18 -7.97
N GLN A 182 -8.12 -4.47 -8.30
CA GLN A 182 -7.17 -3.41 -8.67
C GLN A 182 -7.22 -3.07 -10.17
N GLU A 183 -7.92 -3.87 -10.98
CA GLU A 183 -7.94 -3.76 -12.45
C GLU A 183 -8.86 -2.65 -12.99
N ALA A 184 -9.78 -2.14 -12.15
CA ALA A 184 -10.74 -1.12 -12.51
C ALA A 184 -10.82 -0.04 -11.42
N ASP A 185 -11.39 1.11 -11.77
CA ASP A 185 -11.69 2.17 -10.81
C ASP A 185 -12.60 1.67 -9.68
N TRP A 186 -12.39 2.17 -8.46
CA TRP A 186 -13.12 1.72 -7.26
C TRP A 186 -14.64 1.89 -7.36
N ALA A 187 -15.11 2.83 -8.19
CA ALA A 187 -16.55 3.00 -8.47
C ALA A 187 -17.16 1.81 -9.23
N GLN A 188 -16.34 0.93 -9.80
CA GLN A 188 -16.76 -0.29 -10.46
C GLN A 188 -16.56 -1.48 -9.51
N VAL A 189 -17.62 -2.23 -9.26
CA VAL A 189 -17.53 -3.51 -8.54
C VAL A 189 -16.94 -4.53 -9.50
N ALA A 190 -15.75 -5.04 -9.18
CA ALA A 190 -15.00 -5.91 -10.08
C ALA A 190 -15.53 -7.35 -10.08
N ILE A 191 -16.10 -7.80 -8.95
CA ILE A 191 -16.43 -9.22 -8.73
C ILE A 191 -17.76 -9.33 -7.95
N PHE A 192 -18.90 -9.09 -8.61
CA PHE A 192 -20.20 -9.50 -8.08
C PHE A 192 -21.13 -9.97 -9.20
N ALA A 193 -21.55 -11.23 -9.14
CA ALA A 193 -22.41 -11.85 -10.14
C ALA A 193 -23.68 -12.38 -9.48
N HIS A 194 -24.83 -12.09 -10.10
CA HIS A 194 -26.11 -12.64 -9.68
C HIS A 194 -26.40 -13.90 -10.51
N THR A 195 -25.97 -15.08 -10.08
CA THR A 195 -26.15 -16.32 -10.87
C THR A 195 -27.39 -17.12 -10.50
N ASP A 196 -27.82 -17.05 -9.24
CA ASP A 196 -28.75 -18.05 -8.70
C ASP A 196 -30.20 -17.52 -8.57
N GLU A 197 -30.38 -16.27 -8.16
CA GLU A 197 -31.72 -15.69 -7.90
C GLU A 197 -32.13 -14.59 -8.88
N PHE A 198 -31.16 -13.88 -9.49
CA PHE A 198 -31.45 -12.77 -10.42
C PHE A 198 -30.40 -12.64 -11.54
N PRO A 199 -30.32 -13.60 -12.49
CA PRO A 199 -29.42 -13.50 -13.64
C PRO A 199 -29.53 -12.16 -14.37
N LEU A 200 -28.41 -11.44 -14.45
CA LEU A 200 -28.30 -10.18 -15.20
C LEU A 200 -28.16 -10.46 -16.69
N GLU A 201 -29.23 -10.95 -17.29
CA GLU A 201 -29.32 -11.34 -18.70
C GLU A 201 -30.51 -10.66 -19.39
N GLY A 202 -30.63 -10.81 -20.71
CA GLY A 202 -31.75 -10.26 -21.47
C GLY A 202 -31.96 -8.76 -21.24
N GLY A 203 -33.15 -8.39 -20.77
CA GLY A 203 -33.49 -7.00 -20.43
C GLY A 203 -32.75 -6.42 -19.22
N HIS A 204 -32.12 -7.26 -18.39
CA HIS A 204 -31.38 -6.84 -17.20
C HIS A 204 -29.86 -6.75 -17.42
N ALA A 205 -29.35 -7.27 -18.53
CA ALA A 205 -27.91 -7.39 -18.81
C ALA A 205 -27.12 -6.08 -18.79
N GLY A 206 -27.78 -4.95 -19.01
CA GLY A 206 -27.15 -3.61 -19.04
C GLY A 206 -27.42 -2.76 -17.81
N LEU A 207 -28.05 -3.32 -16.76
CA LEU A 207 -28.34 -2.55 -15.55
C LEU A 207 -27.07 -2.36 -14.72
N THR A 208 -26.92 -1.15 -14.21
CA THR A 208 -25.94 -0.80 -13.19
C THR A 208 -26.44 -1.19 -11.81
N CYS A 209 -25.52 -1.43 -10.87
CA CYS A 209 -25.84 -1.87 -9.51
C CYS A 209 -26.87 -0.96 -8.85
N VAL A 210 -26.69 0.36 -8.95
CA VAL A 210 -27.54 1.38 -8.30
C VAL A 210 -28.96 1.46 -8.85
N GLN A 211 -29.24 0.90 -10.03
CA GLN A 211 -30.59 0.82 -10.55
C GLN A 211 -31.47 -0.17 -9.78
N CYS A 212 -30.86 -1.15 -9.11
CA CYS A 212 -31.54 -2.09 -8.22
C CYS A 212 -31.16 -1.83 -6.74
N HIS A 213 -29.89 -1.54 -6.46
CA HIS A 213 -29.35 -1.32 -5.12
C HIS A 213 -29.13 0.16 -4.84
N ALA A 214 -30.24 0.92 -4.73
CA ALA A 214 -30.16 2.33 -4.36
C ALA A 214 -29.42 2.48 -3.00
N PRO A 215 -28.43 3.38 -2.86
CA PRO A 215 -27.54 3.45 -1.69
C PRO A 215 -28.24 3.53 -0.33
N ASP A 216 -29.33 4.29 -0.25
CA ASP A 216 -30.11 4.49 0.98
C ASP A 216 -31.41 3.64 1.02
N GLY A 217 -31.55 2.70 0.09
CA GLY A 217 -32.72 1.84 -0.03
C GLY A 217 -32.66 0.60 0.87
N PRO A 218 -33.80 -0.08 1.08
CA PRO A 218 -33.86 -1.35 1.82
C PRO A 218 -33.08 -2.48 1.13
N HIS A 219 -32.76 -2.30 -0.16
CA HIS A 219 -32.03 -3.23 -0.98
C HIS A 219 -30.66 -2.68 -1.39
N SER A 220 -30.05 -1.76 -0.63
CA SER A 220 -28.68 -1.35 -0.93
C SER A 220 -27.72 -2.53 -0.78
N VAL A 221 -26.60 -2.53 -1.50
CA VAL A 221 -25.60 -3.62 -1.43
C VAL A 221 -25.18 -3.85 0.03
N ASP A 222 -24.97 -2.75 0.77
CA ASP A 222 -24.59 -2.78 2.18
C ASP A 222 -25.64 -3.43 3.08
N GLN A 223 -26.92 -3.31 2.75
CA GLN A 223 -27.99 -3.97 3.50
C GLN A 223 -28.12 -5.44 3.08
N SER A 224 -27.99 -5.72 1.77
CA SER A 224 -28.08 -7.08 1.23
C SER A 224 -26.97 -7.99 1.75
N MET A 225 -25.81 -7.45 2.10
CA MET A 225 -24.68 -8.23 2.62
C MET A 225 -24.62 -8.35 4.15
N LYS A 226 -25.58 -7.75 4.88
CA LYS A 226 -25.68 -7.99 6.33
C LYS A 226 -26.16 -9.42 6.61
N LEU A 227 -25.56 -10.04 7.62
CA LEU A 227 -25.98 -11.34 8.13
C LEU A 227 -27.46 -11.33 8.51
N GLY A 228 -28.23 -12.24 7.92
CA GLY A 228 -29.68 -12.35 8.13
C GLY A 228 -30.53 -11.38 7.30
N SER A 229 -29.96 -10.77 6.26
CA SER A 229 -30.74 -9.98 5.30
C SER A 229 -31.69 -10.88 4.51
N GLU A 230 -32.99 -10.58 4.59
CA GLU A 230 -34.04 -11.18 3.76
C GLU A 230 -34.32 -10.33 2.50
N SER A 231 -33.40 -9.43 2.12
CA SER A 231 -33.63 -8.40 1.08
C SER A 231 -33.59 -8.96 -0.36
N VAL A 232 -34.26 -10.09 -0.62
CA VAL A 232 -34.46 -10.58 -1.98
C VAL A 232 -35.56 -9.73 -2.60
N ARG A 233 -35.21 -8.88 -3.58
CA ARG A 233 -36.19 -8.12 -4.36
C ARG A 233 -37.08 -9.08 -5.13
N SER A 234 -38.38 -8.84 -5.10
CA SER A 234 -39.33 -9.53 -5.97
C SER A 234 -39.49 -8.81 -7.31
N CYS A 235 -39.89 -9.54 -8.37
CA CYS A 235 -40.13 -8.95 -9.69
C CYS A 235 -41.20 -7.84 -9.65
N ALA A 236 -42.20 -7.97 -8.77
CA ALA A 236 -43.32 -7.05 -8.63
C ALA A 236 -42.94 -5.67 -8.06
N GLU A 237 -41.79 -5.56 -7.38
CA GLU A 237 -41.29 -4.28 -6.88
C GLU A 237 -40.81 -3.35 -8.01
N CYS A 238 -40.51 -3.90 -9.18
CA CYS A 238 -40.07 -3.16 -10.36
C CYS A 238 -41.07 -3.22 -11.53
N HIS A 239 -41.83 -4.31 -11.63
CA HIS A 239 -42.74 -4.57 -12.76
C HIS A 239 -44.19 -4.67 -12.30
N ALA A 240 -45.08 -3.95 -12.99
CA ALA A 240 -46.51 -4.12 -12.78
C ALA A 240 -46.97 -5.46 -13.35
N SER A 241 -47.66 -6.26 -12.54
CA SER A 241 -48.31 -7.47 -13.01
C SER A 241 -49.70 -7.11 -13.55
N PRO A 242 -50.04 -7.47 -14.81
CA PRO A 242 -51.40 -7.33 -15.32
C PRO A 242 -52.34 -8.42 -14.78
N HIS A 243 -51.81 -9.38 -14.01
CA HIS A 243 -52.58 -10.48 -13.45
C HIS A 243 -53.36 -10.02 -12.22
N ARG A 244 -54.60 -10.52 -12.07
CA ARG A 244 -55.37 -10.35 -10.84
C ARG A 244 -54.68 -11.04 -9.66
N GLU A 245 -54.72 -10.44 -8.47
CA GLU A 245 -54.12 -11.00 -7.24
C GLU A 245 -54.57 -12.44 -6.96
N ALA A 246 -55.85 -12.75 -7.19
CA ALA A 246 -56.40 -14.09 -7.01
C ALA A 246 -55.74 -15.17 -7.89
N LEU A 247 -55.17 -14.80 -9.04
CA LEU A 247 -54.41 -15.72 -9.89
C LEU A 247 -53.01 -15.95 -9.31
N LEU A 248 -52.33 -14.89 -8.89
CA LEU A 248 -50.99 -14.96 -8.28
C LEU A 248 -51.02 -15.79 -6.99
N ALA A 249 -52.01 -15.56 -6.13
CA ALA A 249 -52.19 -16.30 -4.87
C ALA A 249 -52.53 -17.80 -5.08
N SER A 250 -53.07 -18.17 -6.25
CA SER A 250 -53.45 -19.56 -6.54
C SER A 250 -52.34 -20.41 -7.13
N LEU A 251 -51.25 -19.77 -7.60
CA LEU A 251 -50.21 -20.46 -8.35
C LEU A 251 -49.02 -20.87 -7.49
N ASP A 252 -48.77 -20.24 -6.33
CA ASP A 252 -47.60 -20.51 -5.46
C ASP A 252 -46.28 -20.70 -6.25
N GLN A 253 -46.15 -19.93 -7.34
CA GLN A 253 -45.05 -20.03 -8.29
C GLN A 253 -44.50 -18.63 -8.51
N ASP A 254 -43.17 -18.53 -8.54
CA ASP A 254 -42.49 -17.29 -8.86
C ASP A 254 -42.73 -16.89 -10.33
N CYS A 255 -42.63 -15.60 -10.64
CA CYS A 255 -42.79 -15.04 -11.97
C CYS A 255 -41.91 -15.77 -12.99
N ALA A 256 -40.68 -16.12 -12.60
CA ALA A 256 -39.69 -16.82 -13.42
C ALA A 256 -40.17 -18.18 -13.96
N SER A 257 -41.13 -18.84 -13.29
CA SER A 257 -41.70 -20.12 -13.74
C SER A 257 -42.41 -20.04 -15.10
N CYS A 258 -42.98 -18.87 -15.40
CA CYS A 258 -43.73 -18.60 -16.63
C CYS A 258 -43.06 -17.54 -17.51
N HIS A 259 -42.24 -16.68 -16.89
CA HIS A 259 -41.62 -15.52 -17.51
C HIS A 259 -40.09 -15.61 -17.44
N SER A 260 -39.47 -16.01 -18.55
CA SER A 260 -38.00 -16.07 -18.65
C SER A 260 -37.35 -14.69 -18.57
N THR A 261 -36.26 -14.61 -17.80
CA THR A 261 -35.36 -13.46 -17.62
C THR A 261 -34.54 -13.10 -18.86
N GLU A 262 -34.39 -14.05 -19.79
CA GLU A 262 -33.61 -13.88 -21.03
C GLU A 262 -34.28 -12.95 -22.06
N LYS A 263 -35.58 -12.62 -21.88
CA LYS A 263 -36.35 -11.80 -22.83
C LYS A 263 -36.45 -10.35 -22.39
N THR A 264 -36.57 -9.43 -23.35
CA THR A 264 -36.55 -7.96 -23.13
C THR A 264 -37.91 -7.33 -22.77
N GLY A 265 -38.95 -8.14 -22.51
CA GLY A 265 -40.35 -7.71 -22.55
C GLY A 265 -41.06 -7.62 -21.21
N PHE A 266 -40.69 -6.68 -20.35
CA PHE A 266 -41.53 -6.21 -19.23
C PHE A 266 -41.54 -4.68 -19.18
N VAL A 267 -42.72 -4.07 -19.26
CA VAL A 267 -42.86 -2.60 -19.21
C VAL A 267 -42.75 -2.13 -17.76
N ARG A 268 -41.94 -1.09 -17.49
CA ARG A 268 -41.79 -0.50 -16.15
C ARG A 268 -43.05 0.25 -15.72
N VAL A 269 -43.33 0.27 -14.41
CA VAL A 269 -44.49 0.97 -13.80
C VAL A 269 -44.59 2.44 -14.23
N ALA A 270 -43.45 3.11 -14.45
CA ALA A 270 -43.42 4.53 -14.83
C ALA A 270 -43.98 4.83 -16.23
N GLU A 271 -44.01 3.87 -17.16
CA GLU A 271 -44.49 4.09 -18.54
C GLU A 271 -45.97 3.73 -18.73
N ALA A 272 -46.57 2.99 -17.79
CA ALA A 272 -47.95 2.51 -17.89
C ALA A 272 -49.02 3.60 -17.67
N THR A 273 -48.66 4.77 -17.12
CA THR A 273 -49.60 5.87 -16.85
C THR A 273 -49.84 6.81 -18.03
N MET A 274 -49.25 6.55 -19.20
CA MET A 274 -49.35 7.43 -20.39
C MET A 274 -50.16 6.84 -21.56
N ARG A 275 -51.03 5.87 -21.31
CA ARG A 275 -52.00 5.40 -22.32
C ARG A 275 -53.40 5.25 -21.73
N LEU A 276 -54.16 6.34 -21.76
CA LEU A 276 -55.62 6.36 -21.83
C LEU A 276 -56.02 7.12 -23.09
#